data_AF-A0A968XKV0-F1
#
_entry.id   AF-A0A968XKV0-F1
#
_cell.length_a   1.000
_cell.length_b   1.000
_cell.length_c   1.000
_cell.angle_alpha   90.00
_cell.angle_beta   90.00
_cell.angle_gamma   90.00
#
_symmetry.space_group_name_H-M   'P 1'
#
loop_
_entity.id
_entity.type
_entity.pdbx_description
1 polymer ?
#
loop_
_entity_poly.entity_id
_entity_poly.type
_entity_poly.pdbx_seq_one_letter_code
_entity_poly.pdbx_strand_id
1 'polypeptide(L)' 'MNQQITIEVSEQVWQRASILAKQKRRKIENVIEELLEETVSETRIEDLSNEEVLALTELQLTPTQQRTFSRY' A
#
# COMPACT_ATOMS: atom_id res chain seq x y z
N MET A 1 -4.50 21.54 -3.37
CA MET A 1 -3.95 22.49 -2.38
C MET A 1 -2.53 22.02 -2.05
N ASN A 2 -1.51 22.86 -2.15
CA ASN A 2 -0.13 22.46 -1.80
C ASN A 2 0.18 22.93 -0.37
N GLN A 3 0.31 21.99 0.56
CA GLN A 3 0.80 22.25 1.91
C GLN A 3 2.19 21.64 2.03
N GLN A 4 3.15 22.44 2.52
CA GLN A 4 4.47 21.94 2.84
C GLN A 4 4.47 21.43 4.28
N ILE A 5 4.83 20.15 4.45
CA ILE A 5 4.83 19.46 5.73
C ILE A 5 6.25 19.01 6.03
N THR A 6 6.69 19.15 7.28
CA THR A 6 7.95 18.57 7.75
C THR A 6 7.59 17.40 8.66
N ILE A 7 8.17 16.23 8.40
CA ILE A 7 7.87 15.00 9.13
C ILE A 7 9.18 14.51 9.75
N GLU A 8 9.17 14.31 11.06
CA GLU A 8 10.26 13.62 11.74
C GLU A 8 10.03 12.11 11.67
N VAL A 9 11.03 11.38 11.19
CA VAL A 9 10.98 9.93 11.06
C VAL A 9 12.16 9.30 11.80
N SER A 10 12.00 8.05 12.22
CA SER A 10 13.12 7.31 12.79
C SER A 10 14.21 7.07 11.74
N GLU A 11 15.45 6.92 12.21
CA GLU A 11 16.59 6.69 11.31
C GLU A 11 16.42 5.41 10.46
N GLN A 12 15.77 4.38 11.01
CA GLN A 12 15.47 3.14 10.30
C GLN A 12 14.56 3.36 9.09
N VAL A 13 13.53 4.21 9.24
CA VAL A 13 12.61 4.58 8.15
C VAL A 13 13.36 5.37 7.08
N TRP A 14 14.20 6.32 7.49
CA TRP A 14 15.03 7.10 6.56
C TRP A 14 15.98 6.21 5.74
N GLN A 15 16.67 5.26 6.40
CA GLN A 15 17.57 4.33 5.71
C GLN A 15 16.81 3.44 4.71
N ARG A 16 15.65 2.92 5.10
CA ARG A 16 14.81 2.09 4.21
C ARG A 16 14.33 2.89 2.99
N ALA A 17 13.83 4.11 3.21
CA ALA A 17 13.40 5.00 2.14
C ALA A 17 14.56 5.36 1.19
N SER A 18 15.77 5.58 1.73
CA SER A 18 16.96 5.89 0.93
C SER A 18 17.36 4.73 0.01
N ILE A 19 17.28 3.49 0.50
CA ILE A 19 17.54 2.29 -0.32
C ILE A 19 16.53 2.19 -1.45
N LEU A 20 15.24 2.33 -1.15
CA LEU A 20 14.16 2.26 -2.13
C LEU A 20 14.26 3.39 -3.17
N ALA A 21 14.59 4.60 -2.75
CA ALA A 21 14.83 5.74 -3.63
C ALA A 21 15.96 5.49 -4.61
N LYS A 22 17.08 4.93 -4.14
CA LYS A 22 18.20 4.53 -5.01
C LYS A 22 17.80 3.44 -6.00
N GLN A 23 17.08 2.41 -5.55
CA GLN A 23 16.60 1.31 -6.41
C GLN A 23 15.64 1.80 -7.49
N LYS A 24 14.67 2.64 -7.13
CA LYS A 24 13.68 3.21 -8.06
C LYS A 24 14.23 4.40 -8.86
N ARG A 25 15.47 4.85 -8.61
CA ARG A 25 16.07 6.09 -9.17
C ARG A 25 15.15 7.31 -9.00
N ARG A 26 14.50 7.41 -7.85
CA ARG A 26 13.57 8.49 -7.51
C ARG A 26 14.13 9.31 -6.35
N LYS A 27 13.60 10.52 -6.19
CA LYS A 27 13.80 11.33 -4.99
C LYS A 27 13.20 10.63 -3.78
N ILE A 28 13.83 10.80 -2.60
CA ILE A 28 13.40 10.12 -1.38
C ILE A 28 12.03 10.61 -0.92
N GLU A 29 11.74 11.89 -1.13
CA GLU A 29 10.45 12.51 -0.81
C GLU A 29 9.31 11.83 -1.57
N ASN A 30 9.50 11.56 -2.87
CA ASN A 30 8.50 10.90 -3.70
C ASN A 30 8.27 9.42 -3.32
N VAL A 31 9.26 8.78 -2.70
CA VAL A 31 9.13 7.41 -2.19
C VAL A 31 8.41 7.40 -0.85
N ILE A 32 8.71 8.38 0.02
CA ILE A 32 8.01 8.53 1.30
C ILE A 32 6.54 8.90 1.04
N GLU A 33 6.27 9.80 0.09
CA GLU A 33 4.90 10.15 -0.32
C GLU A 33 4.13 8.93 -0.81
N GLU A 34 4.71 8.12 -1.71
CA GLU A 34 4.10 6.88 -2.22
C GLU A 34 3.79 5.90 -1.08
N LEU A 35 4.72 5.70 -0.14
CA LEU A 35 4.52 4.81 1.01
C LEU A 35 3.43 5.32 1.95
N LEU A 36 3.38 6.64 2.20
CA LEU A 36 2.34 7.25 3.01
C LEU A 36 0.97 7.10 2.34
N GLU A 37 0.90 7.35 1.03
CA GLU A 37 -0.33 7.19 0.25
C GLU A 37 -0.83 5.74 0.27
N GLU A 38 0.06 4.76 0.10
CA GLU A 38 -0.26 3.33 0.21
C GLU A 38 -0.82 2.99 1.60
N THR A 39 -0.19 3.48 2.67
CA THR A 39 -0.67 3.21 4.04
C THR A 39 -2.01 3.85 4.38
N VAL A 40 -2.39 4.93 3.71
CA VAL A 40 -3.67 5.62 3.93
C VAL A 40 -4.75 5.08 3.00
N SER A 41 -4.38 4.60 1.82
CA SER A 41 -5.30 4.14 0.78
C SER A 41 -5.71 2.68 0.94
N GLU A 42 -4.87 1.85 1.56
CA GLU A 42 -5.19 0.45 1.80
C GLU A 42 -5.82 0.27 3.19
N THR A 43 -7.14 0.08 3.23
CA THR A 43 -7.81 -0.43 4.42
C THR A 43 -7.23 -1.81 4.72
N ARG A 44 -6.56 -1.97 5.86
CA ARG A 44 -6.04 -3.27 6.24
C ARG A 44 -7.19 -4.21 6.54
N ILE A 45 -7.01 -5.50 6.25
CA ILE A 45 -8.03 -6.52 6.55
C ILE A 45 -8.34 -6.52 8.05
N GLU A 46 -7.35 -6.24 8.90
CA GLU A 46 -7.54 -6.18 10.35
C GLU A 46 -8.43 -5.02 10.82
N ASP A 47 -8.59 -3.99 9.98
CA ASP A 47 -9.40 -2.81 10.27
C ASP A 47 -10.85 -2.94 9.73
N LEU A 48 -11.15 -4.02 9.00
CA LEU A 48 -12.49 -4.30 8.48
C LEU A 48 -13.42 -4.83 9.59
N SER A 49 -14.69 -4.43 9.53
CA SER A 49 -15.73 -5.03 10.37
C SER A 49 -15.96 -6.50 10.01
N ASN A 50 -16.56 -7.26 10.94
CA ASN A 50 -16.93 -8.65 10.69
C ASN A 50 -17.85 -8.80 9.46
N GLU A 51 -18.75 -7.83 9.22
CA GLU A 51 -19.63 -7.84 8.05
C GLU A 51 -18.88 -7.61 6.75
N GLU A 52 -17.89 -6.71 6.73
CA GLU A 52 -17.05 -6.45 5.55
C GLU A 52 -16.14 -7.64 5.23
N VAL A 53 -15.59 -8.28 6.26
CA VAL A 53 -14.82 -9.53 6.11
C VAL A 53 -15.70 -10.63 5.54
N LEU A 54 -16.95 -10.77 6.02
CA LEU A 54 -17.88 -11.76 5.47
C LEU A 54 -18.20 -11.47 4.00
N ALA A 55 -18.43 -10.21 3.64
CA ALA A 55 -18.68 -9.81 2.25
C ALA A 55 -17.50 -10.14 1.31
N LEU A 56 -16.25 -10.07 1.80
CA LEU A 56 -15.07 -10.51 1.03
C LEU A 56 -15.07 -12.02 0.78
N THR A 57 -15.60 -12.83 1.69
CA THR A 57 -15.72 -14.29 1.49
C THR A 57 -16.83 -14.67 0.51
N GLU A 58 -17.82 -13.80 0.33
CA GLU A 58 -18.94 -14.00 -0.58
C GLU A 58 -18.64 -13.51 -2.01
N LEU A 59 -17.55 -12.77 -2.20
CA LEU A 59 -17.09 -12.34 -3.51
C LEU A 59 -16.69 -13.54 -4.37
N GLN A 60 -17.53 -13.86 -5.35
CA GLN A 60 -17.18 -14.82 -6.38
C GLN A 60 -16.26 -14.18 -7.42
N LEU A 61 -15.12 -14.82 -7.66
CA LEU A 61 -14.26 -14.48 -8.78
C LEU A 61 -15.06 -14.58 -10.07
N THR A 62 -14.92 -13.57 -10.93
CA THR A 62 -15.49 -13.66 -12.27
C THR A 62 -14.90 -14.86 -13.02
N PRO A 63 -15.63 -15.46 -13.99
CA PRO A 63 -15.15 -16.62 -14.75
C PRO A 63 -13.76 -16.39 -15.39
N THR A 64 -13.47 -15.14 -15.76
CA THR A 64 -12.18 -14.72 -16.31
C THR A 64 -11.07 -14.74 -15.27
N GLN A 65 -11.33 -14.26 -14.05
CA GLN A 65 -10.37 -14.29 -12.95
C GLN A 65 -10.11 -15.71 -12.45
N GLN A 66 -11.14 -16.53 -12.33
CA GLN A 66 -11.03 -17.94 -11.93
C GLN A 66 -10.09 -18.71 -12.86
N ARG A 67 -10.23 -18.55 -14.19
CA ARG A 67 -9.33 -19.19 -15.16
C ARG A 67 -7.88 -18.73 -15.04
N THR A 68 -7.64 -17.47 -14.69
CA THR A 68 -6.30 -16.92 -14.51
C THR A 68 -5.64 -17.46 -13.25
N PHE A 69 -6.38 -17.53 -12.13
CA PHE A 69 -5.84 -17.96 -10.84
C PHE A 69 -5.80 -19.49 -10.67
N SER A 70 -6.63 -20.26 -11.39
CA SER A 70 -6.56 -21.73 -11.41
C SER A 70 -5.43 -22.30 -12.29
N ARG A 71 -4.60 -21.44 -12.90
CA ARG A 71 -3.47 -21.84 -13.75
C ARG A 71 -2.12 -21.80 -13.01
N TYR A 72 -2.14 -21.55 -11.70
CA TYR A 72 -1.01 -21.72 -10.77
C TYR A 72 -1.26 -22.92 -9.87
#